data_AF-A0A371IXN1-F1
#
_entry.id   AF-A0A371IXN1-F1
#
_cell.length_a   1.000
_cell.length_b   1.000
_cell.length_c   1.000
_cell.angle_alpha   90.00
_cell.angle_beta   90.00
_cell.angle_gamma   90.00
#
_symmetry.space_group_name_H-M   'P 1'
#
loop_
_entity.id
_entity.type
_entity.pdbx_description
1 polymer ?
#
loop_
_entity_poly.entity_id
_entity_poly.type
_entity_poly.pdbx_seq_one_letter_code
_entity_poly.pdbx_strand_id
1 'polypeptide(L)'
;MYNYYEYCKNISKSYYPKIYNDINRHVETILRETDSEQLHPFPTMNVFEQLVEDIFKRYKKEIYKDMIEGKISGANYSDSDVINETKDFIKVLLIQRIITSRERFRYYSYYY
;
A
#
# COMPACT_ATOMS: atom_id res chain seq x y z
N MET A 1 -30.08 -22.14 -5.32
CA MET A 1 -30.01 -20.91 -4.52
C MET A 1 -28.57 -20.38 -4.64
N TYR A 2 -28.38 -19.23 -5.30
CA TYR A 2 -27.04 -18.70 -5.57
C TYR A 2 -26.47 -18.13 -4.27
N ASN A 3 -25.42 -18.75 -3.72
CA ASN A 3 -24.82 -18.31 -2.47
C ASN A 3 -23.99 -17.05 -2.73
N TYR A 4 -24.60 -15.89 -2.49
CA TYR A 4 -23.98 -14.58 -2.69
C TYR A 4 -22.66 -14.43 -1.89
N TYR A 5 -22.55 -15.07 -0.73
CA TYR A 5 -21.32 -15.10 0.05
C TYR A 5 -20.19 -15.88 -0.67
N GLU A 6 -20.47 -17.06 -1.23
CA GLU A 6 -19.47 -17.82 -2.01
C GLU A 6 -19.12 -17.12 -3.33
N TYR A 7 -20.06 -16.40 -3.95
CA TYR A 7 -19.79 -15.53 -5.09
C TYR A 7 -18.81 -14.39 -4.72
N CYS A 8 -19.10 -13.64 -3.66
CA CYS A 8 -18.21 -12.58 -3.17
C CYS A 8 -16.84 -13.11 -2.74
N LYS A 9 -16.80 -14.29 -2.10
CA LYS A 9 -15.56 -14.96 -1.66
C LYS A 9 -14.71 -15.45 -2.83
N ASN A 10 -15.32 -15.93 -3.91
CA ASN A 10 -14.56 -16.36 -5.09
C ASN A 10 -14.05 -15.17 -5.92
N ILE A 11 -14.79 -14.07 -5.95
CA ILE A 11 -14.31 -12.81 -6.54
C ILE A 11 -13.18 -12.23 -5.68
N SER A 12 -13.32 -12.18 -4.36
CA SER A 12 -12.27 -11.58 -3.50
C SER A 12 -10.91 -12.29 -3.64
N LYS A 13 -10.89 -13.59 -3.92
CA LYS A 13 -9.65 -14.36 -4.19
C LYS A 13 -8.85 -13.87 -5.39
N SER A 14 -9.49 -13.33 -6.44
CA SER A 14 -8.77 -12.78 -7.60
C SER A 14 -8.34 -11.32 -7.38
N TYR A 15 -9.09 -10.57 -6.57
CA TYR A 15 -8.80 -9.15 -6.29
C TYR A 15 -7.73 -8.95 -5.21
N TYR A 16 -7.67 -9.81 -4.18
CA TYR A 16 -6.71 -9.68 -3.08
C TYR A 16 -5.23 -9.69 -3.54
N PRO A 17 -4.79 -10.59 -4.45
CA PRO A 17 -3.43 -10.55 -4.99
C PRO A 17 -3.15 -9.28 -5.79
N LYS A 18 -4.14 -8.79 -6.56
CA LYS A 18 -3.96 -7.57 -7.39
C LYS A 18 -3.80 -6.33 -6.52
N ILE A 19 -4.69 -6.11 -5.56
CA ILE A 19 -4.64 -4.97 -4.63
C ILE A 19 -3.32 -4.97 -3.84
N TYR A 20 -2.93 -6.13 -3.30
CA TYR A 20 -1.65 -6.30 -2.62
C TYR A 20 -0.46 -5.94 -3.53
N ASN A 21 -0.43 -6.45 -4.76
CA ASN A 21 0.67 -6.20 -5.69
C ASN A 21 0.75 -4.74 -6.12
N ASP A 22 -0.39 -4.13 -6.44
CA ASP A 22 -0.47 -2.75 -6.90
C ASP A 22 -0.01 -1.78 -5.80
N ILE A 23 -0.49 -1.96 -4.57
CA ILE A 23 -0.08 -1.15 -3.43
C ILE A 23 1.40 -1.39 -3.10
N ASN A 24 1.88 -2.63 -3.06
CA ASN A 24 3.30 -2.91 -2.77
C ASN A 24 4.23 -2.28 -3.80
N ARG A 25 3.85 -2.25 -5.07
CA ARG A 25 4.64 -1.55 -6.09
C ARG A 25 4.79 -0.06 -5.75
N HIS A 26 3.71 0.60 -5.34
CA HIS A 26 3.76 2.01 -4.92
C HIS A 26 4.58 2.21 -3.63
N VAL A 27 4.49 1.29 -2.67
CA VAL A 27 5.33 1.29 -1.46
C VAL A 27 6.82 1.23 -1.86
N GLU A 28 7.20 0.31 -2.75
CA GLU A 28 8.58 0.18 -3.21
C GLU A 28 9.07 1.41 -3.98
N THR A 29 8.23 1.98 -4.84
CA THR A 29 8.56 3.19 -5.58
C THR A 29 8.80 4.36 -4.63
N ILE A 30 7.89 4.60 -3.68
CA ILE A 30 8.04 5.70 -2.71
C ILE A 30 9.29 5.51 -1.84
N LEU A 31 9.55 4.31 -1.34
CA LEU A 31 10.75 4.04 -0.55
C LEU A 31 12.06 4.25 -1.34
N ARG A 32 12.07 4.03 -2.65
CA ARG A 32 13.25 4.31 -3.51
C ARG A 32 13.45 5.80 -3.77
N GLU A 33 12.37 6.57 -3.81
CA GLU A 33 12.39 8.02 -4.02
C GLU A 33 12.61 8.81 -2.73
N THR A 34 12.41 8.18 -1.56
CA THR A 34 12.55 8.83 -0.25
C THR A 34 14.01 8.80 0.20
N ASP A 35 14.49 9.94 0.73
CA ASP A 35 15.83 10.05 1.27
C ASP A 35 16.05 9.08 2.44
N SER A 36 17.20 8.39 2.43
CA SER A 36 17.52 7.38 3.46
C SER A 36 17.53 7.95 4.89
N GLU A 37 17.88 9.22 5.05
CA GLU A 37 17.87 9.93 6.34
C GLU A 37 16.45 10.12 6.91
N GLN A 38 15.44 10.19 6.04
CA GLN A 38 14.05 10.28 6.47
C GLN A 38 13.49 8.91 6.91
N LEU A 39 14.13 7.83 6.50
CA LEU A 39 13.73 6.45 6.79
C LEU A 39 14.48 5.85 8.00
N HIS A 40 15.61 6.44 8.41
CA HIS A 40 16.49 5.90 9.45
C HIS A 40 16.72 6.89 10.61
N PRO A 41 16.68 6.46 11.89
CA PRO A 41 16.47 5.10 12.38
C PRO A 41 15.03 4.61 12.26
N PHE A 42 14.02 5.46 12.28
CA PHE A 42 12.68 5.20 11.77
C PHE A 42 12.11 6.56 11.35
N PRO A 43 11.25 6.64 10.33
CA PRO A 43 10.55 7.88 10.05
C PRO A 43 9.81 8.35 11.30
N THR A 44 9.82 9.67 11.51
CA THR A 44 8.94 10.30 12.50
C THR A 44 7.48 10.05 12.11
N MET A 45 6.55 10.17 13.06
CA MET A 45 5.12 9.99 12.79
C MET A 45 4.63 10.86 11.62
N ASN A 46 5.07 12.12 11.55
CA ASN A 46 4.69 13.03 10.47
C ASN A 46 5.20 12.56 9.11
N VAL A 47 6.46 12.12 9.03
CA VAL A 47 7.05 11.59 7.79
C VAL A 47 6.34 10.29 7.40
N PHE A 48 6.06 9.42 8.37
CA PHE A 48 5.37 8.15 8.11
C PHE A 48 3.97 8.36 7.54
N GLU A 49 3.16 9.23 8.16
CA GLU A 49 1.81 9.54 7.66
C GLU A 49 1.84 10.25 6.29
N GLN A 50 2.87 11.06 6.01
CA GLN A 50 3.08 11.64 4.67
C GLN A 50 3.35 10.56 3.62
N LEU A 51 4.25 9.61 3.92
CA LEU A 51 4.54 8.49 3.01
C LEU A 51 3.27 7.65 2.74
N VAL A 52 2.47 7.38 3.76
CA VAL A 52 1.18 6.67 3.63
C VAL A 52 0.23 7.44 2.71
N GLU A 53 0.12 8.76 2.88
CA GLU A 53 -0.73 9.61 2.05
C GLU A 53 -0.27 9.64 0.59
N ASP A 54 1.04 9.70 0.34
CA ASP A 54 1.59 9.71 -1.02
C ASP A 54 1.38 8.37 -1.74
N ILE A 55 1.58 7.25 -1.03
CA ILE A 55 1.26 5.92 -1.54
C ILE A 55 -0.23 5.82 -1.87
N PHE A 56 -1.09 6.27 -0.96
CA PHE A 56 -2.54 6.24 -1.15
C PHE A 56 -2.97 7.07 -2.36
N LYS A 57 -2.44 8.30 -2.53
CA LYS A 57 -2.72 9.15 -3.69
C LYS A 57 -2.30 8.50 -5.00
N ARG A 58 -1.13 7.87 -5.06
CA ARG A 58 -0.65 7.16 -6.27
C ARG A 58 -1.55 5.98 -6.62
N TYR A 59 -1.88 5.16 -5.62
CA TYR A 59 -2.76 4.01 -5.79
C TYR A 59 -4.17 4.44 -6.24
N LYS A 60 -4.75 5.45 -5.58
CA LYS A 60 -6.05 6.04 -5.94
C LYS A 60 -6.06 6.55 -7.38
N LYS A 61 -5.00 7.24 -7.82
CA LYS A 61 -4.88 7.73 -9.21
C LYS A 61 -4.88 6.59 -10.23
N GLU A 62 -4.19 5.49 -9.93
CA GLU A 62 -4.16 4.32 -10.81
C GLU A 62 -5.52 3.64 -10.93
N ILE A 63 -6.24 3.50 -9.82
CA ILE A 63 -7.59 2.93 -9.83
C ILE A 63 -8.56 3.80 -10.62
N TYR A 64 -8.50 5.12 -10.48
CA TYR A 64 -9.31 6.00 -11.32
C TYR A 64 -9.01 5.82 -12.81
N LYS A 65 -7.74 5.61 -13.17
CA LYS A 65 -7.35 5.31 -14.55
C LYS A 65 -7.95 3.98 -15.01
N ASP A 66 -7.83 2.92 -14.21
CA ASP A 66 -8.44 1.61 -14.51
C ASP A 66 -9.97 1.70 -14.64
N MET A 67 -10.62 2.58 -13.88
CA MET A 67 -12.07 2.83 -13.97
C MET A 67 -12.46 3.53 -15.27
N ILE A 68 -11.73 4.58 -15.67
CA ILE A 68 -11.96 5.29 -16.94
C ILE A 68 -11.73 4.35 -18.13
N GLU A 69 -10.74 3.45 -18.03
CA GLU A 69 -10.43 2.43 -19.04
C GLU A 69 -11.40 1.23 -19.02
N GLY A 70 -12.40 1.23 -18.13
CA GLY A 70 -13.41 0.17 -18.03
C GLY A 70 -12.89 -1.17 -17.50
N LYS A 71 -11.69 -1.21 -16.92
CA LYS A 71 -11.09 -2.42 -16.33
C LYS A 71 -11.69 -2.79 -14.99
N ILE A 72 -12.31 -1.82 -14.31
CA ILE A 72 -13.05 -2.01 -13.06
C ILE A 72 -14.38 -1.28 -13.15
N SER A 73 -15.44 -1.90 -12.62
CA SER A 73 -16.81 -1.39 -12.67
C SER A 73 -17.12 -0.32 -11.62
N GLY A 74 -16.22 -0.10 -10.66
CA GLY A 74 -16.34 0.96 -9.66
C GLY A 74 -15.41 0.76 -8.47
N ALA A 75 -14.98 1.86 -7.87
CA ALA A 75 -14.25 1.87 -6.60
C ALA A 75 -14.76 3.03 -5.73
N ASN A 76 -15.23 2.73 -4.52
CA ASN A 76 -15.89 3.72 -3.67
C ASN A 76 -14.90 4.46 -2.75
N TYR A 77 -13.95 5.19 -3.34
CA TYR A 77 -12.94 6.00 -2.60
C TYR A 77 -13.46 7.37 -2.13
N SER A 78 -14.78 7.54 -2.08
CA SER A 78 -15.48 8.61 -1.35
C SER A 78 -15.97 8.15 0.02
N ASP A 79 -15.94 6.84 0.29
CA ASP A 79 -16.29 6.25 1.58
C ASP A 79 -15.10 6.39 2.55
N SER A 80 -15.33 6.97 3.72
CA SER A 80 -14.29 7.18 4.73
C SER A 80 -13.70 5.89 5.25
N ASP A 81 -14.51 4.83 5.37
CA ASP A 81 -14.08 3.56 5.92
C ASP A 81 -13.16 2.84 4.92
N VAL A 82 -13.53 2.84 3.63
CA VAL A 82 -12.69 2.30 2.55
C VAL A 82 -11.34 3.03 2.48
N ILE A 83 -11.34 4.36 2.63
CA ILE A 83 -10.10 5.15 2.65
C ILE A 83 -9.23 4.74 3.85
N ASN A 84 -9.82 4.64 5.04
CA ASN A 84 -9.09 4.30 6.27
C ASN A 84 -8.54 2.88 6.21
N GLU A 85 -9.33 1.89 5.79
CA GLU A 85 -8.88 0.50 5.62
C GLU A 85 -7.73 0.38 4.60
N THR A 86 -7.83 1.10 3.48
CA THR A 86 -6.75 1.13 2.48
C THR A 86 -5.47 1.73 3.06
N LYS A 87 -5.59 2.82 3.83
CA LYS A 87 -4.44 3.46 4.49
C LYS A 87 -3.84 2.56 5.56
N ASP A 88 -4.63 1.87 6.35
CA ASP A 88 -4.14 0.92 7.36
C ASP A 88 -3.38 -0.23 6.69
N PHE A 89 -3.88 -0.73 5.56
CA PHE A 89 -3.17 -1.74 4.79
C PHE A 89 -1.82 -1.20 4.24
N ILE A 90 -1.79 0.02 3.73
CA ILE A 90 -0.55 0.70 3.32
C ILE A 90 0.42 0.82 4.49
N LYS A 91 -0.05 1.22 5.68
CA LYS A 91 0.78 1.32 6.90
C LYS A 91 1.44 0.00 7.23
N VAL A 92 0.69 -1.10 7.22
CA VAL A 92 1.21 -2.45 7.50
C VAL A 92 2.32 -2.83 6.50
N LEU A 93 2.08 -2.64 5.20
CA LEU A 93 3.06 -2.97 4.16
C LEU A 93 4.31 -2.09 4.23
N LEU A 94 4.15 -0.79 4.48
CA LEU A 94 5.24 0.17 4.61
C LEU A 94 6.12 -0.18 5.83
N ILE A 95 5.52 -0.47 6.98
CA ILE A 95 6.24 -0.92 8.18
C ILE A 95 7.02 -2.20 7.88
N GLN A 96 6.38 -3.20 7.27
CA GLN A 96 7.04 -4.46 6.92
C GLN A 96 8.26 -4.23 6.03
N ARG A 97 8.17 -3.34 5.04
CA ARG A 97 9.28 -3.01 4.15
C ARG A 97 10.41 -2.27 4.84
N ILE A 98 10.10 -1.28 5.68
CA ILE A 98 11.10 -0.55 6.47
C ILE A 98 11.87 -1.51 7.40
N ILE A 99 11.16 -2.41 8.10
CA ILE A 99 11.78 -3.43 8.98
C ILE A 99 12.67 -4.37 8.17
N THR A 100 12.14 -4.96 7.08
CA THR A 100 12.89 -5.91 6.24
C THR A 100 14.16 -5.29 5.66
N SER A 101 14.10 -4.01 5.26
CA SER A 101 15.26 -3.26 4.79
C SER A 101 16.35 -3.23 5.86
N ARG A 102 15.98 -2.92 7.12
CA ARG A 102 16.93 -2.84 8.24
C ARG A 102 17.50 -4.20 8.65
N GLU A 103 16.71 -5.27 8.64
CA GLU A 103 17.21 -6.62 8.93
C GLU A 103 18.33 -7.03 7.96
N ARG A 104 18.26 -6.60 6.69
CA ARG A 104 19.35 -6.80 5.72
C ARG A 104 20.59 -5.99 6.06
N PHE A 105 20.45 -4.80 6.65
CA PHE A 105 21.57 -3.93 7.04
C PHE A 105 22.17 -4.25 8.41
N ARG A 106 21.51 -5.09 9.23
CA ARG A 106 22.01 -5.51 10.55
C ARG A 106 23.37 -6.23 10.49
N TYR A 107 23.76 -6.72 9.32
CA TYR A 107 25.05 -7.38 9.06
C TYR A 107 26.12 -6.46 8.43
N TYR A 108 25.82 -5.19 8.17
CA TYR A 108 26.79 -4.22 7.67
C TYR A 108 27.37 -3.41 8.83
N SER A 109 28.66 -3.58 9.08
CA SER A 109 29.43 -3.06 10.24
C SER A 109 29.55 -1.54 10.35
N TYR A 110 28.87 -0.77 9.49
CA TYR A 110 29.03 0.68 9.35
C TYR A 110 27.81 1.51 9.82
N TYR A 111 26.85 0.90 10.50
CA TYR A 111 25.60 1.57 10.92
C TYR A 111 25.37 1.59 12.45
N TYR A 112 26.43 1.74 13.24
CA TYR A 112 26.36 2.12 14.65
C TYR A 112 26.93 3.52 14.85
#